data_AF-A0A662CH30-F1
#
_entry.id   AF-A0A662CH30-F1
#
_cell.length_a   1.000
_cell.length_b   1.000
_cell.length_c   1.000
_cell.angle_alpha   90.00
_cell.angle_beta   90.00
_cell.angle_gamma   90.00
#
_symmetry.space_group_name_H-M   'P 1'
#
loop_
_entity.id
_entity.type
_entity.pdbx_description
1 polymer ?
#
loop_
_entity_poly.entity_id
_entity_poly.type
_entity_poly.pdbx_seq_one_letter_code
_entity_poly.pdbx_strand_id
1 'polypeptide(L)'
;MHFLLLCILSSTAIFVTFKTINRLNIPAFPVIVINYLVATLLGFLIYRGDTGLTSISGSRWLSISIIIGILFILMFFLVAYSTRKAGITVTTVASKMSVIFPIVFSLIIDPSDQLSI
;
A
#
# COMPACT_ATOMS: atom_id res chain seq x y z
N MET A 1 1.15 21.64 1.86
CA MET A 1 1.83 21.31 0.59
C MET A 1 3.01 20.36 0.76
N HIS A 2 3.87 20.49 1.80
CA HIS A 2 5.00 19.58 2.04
C HIS A 2 4.63 18.09 2.08
N PHE A 3 3.60 17.68 2.82
CA PHE A 3 3.15 16.27 2.89
C PHE A 3 2.74 15.68 1.54
N LEU A 4 2.13 16.49 0.65
CA LEU A 4 1.72 16.05 -0.67
C LEU A 4 2.93 15.74 -1.55
N LEU A 5 3.97 16.57 -1.48
CA LEU A 5 5.23 16.32 -2.18
C LEU A 5 5.91 15.05 -1.68
N LEU A 6 5.98 14.84 -0.36
CA LEU A 6 6.51 13.58 0.21
C LEU A 6 5.70 12.37 -0.24
N CYS A 7 4.38 12.49 -0.30
CA CYS A 7 3.50 11.41 -0.77
C CYS A 7 3.78 11.05 -2.24
N ILE A 8 3.90 12.05 -3.13
CA ILE A 8 4.23 11.84 -4.55
C ILE A 8 5.60 11.17 -4.69
N LEU A 9 6.62 11.68 -3.99
CA LEU A 9 7.96 11.13 -4.02
C LEU A 9 7.98 9.68 -3.52
N SER A 10 7.34 9.42 -2.38
CA SER A 10 7.25 8.08 -1.78
C SER A 10 6.54 7.09 -2.71
N SER A 11 5.37 7.47 -3.24
CA SER A 11 4.61 6.63 -4.18
C SER A 11 5.41 6.33 -5.45
N THR A 12 6.10 7.34 -5.99
CA THR A 12 6.96 7.17 -7.17
C THR A 12 8.15 6.25 -6.86
N ALA A 13 8.78 6.39 -5.68
CA ALA A 13 9.91 5.58 -5.25
C ALA A 13 9.57 4.09 -5.14
N ILE A 14 8.35 3.74 -4.74
CA ILE A 14 7.86 2.35 -4.72
C ILE A 14 7.92 1.73 -6.12
N PHE A 15 7.34 2.40 -7.12
CA PHE A 15 7.33 1.90 -8.50
C PHE A 15 8.75 1.84 -9.10
N VAL A 16 9.60 2.82 -8.80
CA VAL A 16 11.01 2.82 -9.23
C VAL A 16 11.79 1.67 -8.59
N THR A 17 11.54 1.36 -7.32
CA THR A 17 12.12 0.20 -6.64
C THR A 17 11.72 -1.10 -7.35
N PHE A 18 10.42 -1.32 -7.61
CA PHE A 18 9.96 -2.52 -8.31
C PHE A 18 10.51 -2.64 -9.74
N LYS A 19 10.67 -1.51 -10.45
CA LYS A 19 11.34 -1.47 -11.75
C LYS A 19 12.80 -1.91 -11.65
N THR A 20 13.50 -1.41 -10.63
CA THR A 20 14.92 -1.65 -10.44
C THR A 20 15.18 -3.11 -10.08
N ILE A 21 14.42 -3.68 -9.13
CA ILE A 21 14.56 -5.11 -8.79
C ILE A 21 14.17 -6.02 -9.96
N ASN A 22 13.20 -5.61 -10.80
CA ASN A 22 12.89 -6.31 -12.04
C ASN A 22 14.10 -6.30 -13.00
N ARG A 23 14.69 -5.12 -13.25
CA ARG A 23 15.89 -4.98 -14.10
C ARG A 23 17.07 -5.79 -13.58
N LEU A 24 17.23 -5.88 -12.26
CA LEU A 24 18.29 -6.63 -11.59
C LEU A 24 17.97 -8.12 -11.39
N ASN A 25 16.80 -8.60 -11.86
CA ASN A 25 16.32 -9.97 -11.67
C ASN A 25 16.22 -10.44 -10.20
N ILE A 26 16.08 -9.51 -9.25
CA ILE A 26 15.97 -9.82 -7.82
C ILE A 26 14.53 -10.26 -7.48
N PRO A 27 14.31 -11.41 -6.83
CA PRO A 27 12.97 -11.87 -6.47
C PRO A 27 12.25 -10.84 -5.60
N ALA A 28 10.99 -10.56 -5.91
CA ALA A 28 10.24 -9.49 -5.25
C ALA A 28 9.84 -9.83 -3.80
N PHE A 29 9.59 -11.11 -3.52
CA PHE A 29 9.08 -11.53 -2.22
C PHE A 29 10.02 -11.17 -1.05
N PRO A 30 11.34 -11.47 -1.08
CA PRO A 30 12.26 -11.03 -0.03
C PRO A 30 12.30 -9.50 0.15
N VAL A 31 12.19 -8.73 -0.94
CA VAL A 31 12.19 -7.26 -0.88
C VAL A 31 10.95 -6.74 -0.15
N ILE A 32 9.78 -7.35 -0.41
CA ILE A 32 8.53 -7.02 0.29
C ILE A 32 8.63 -7.40 1.77
N VAL A 33 9.17 -8.57 2.10
CA VAL A 33 9.39 -8.99 3.50
C VAL A 33 10.28 -8.00 4.24
N ILE A 34 11.40 -7.59 3.64
CA ILE A 34 12.31 -6.60 4.25
C ILE A 34 11.59 -5.26 4.47
N ASN A 35 10.80 -4.80 3.48
CA ASN A 35 10.02 -3.56 3.64
C ASN A 35 9.08 -3.63 4.85
N TYR A 36 8.42 -4.76 5.08
CA TYR A 36 7.53 -4.96 6.22
C TYR A 36 8.26 -5.03 7.55
N LEU A 37 9.41 -5.71 7.60
CA LEU A 37 10.24 -5.74 8.80
C LEU A 37 10.70 -4.33 9.17
N VAL A 38 11.18 -3.55 8.20
CA VAL A 38 11.60 -2.15 8.40
C VAL A 38 10.42 -1.30 8.85
N ALA A 39 9.25 -1.42 8.21
CA ALA A 39 8.05 -0.67 8.58
C ALA A 39 7.57 -0.99 10.00
N THR A 40 7.63 -2.27 10.39
CA THR A 40 7.27 -2.72 11.74
C THR A 40 8.23 -2.15 12.78
N LEU A 41 9.54 -2.23 12.53
CA LEU A 41 10.58 -1.67 13.39
C LEU A 41 10.43 -0.15 13.55
N LEU A 42 10.25 0.58 12.43
CA LEU A 42 10.00 2.02 12.47
C LEU A 42 8.71 2.34 13.20
N GLY A 43 7.66 1.53 13.01
CA GLY A 43 6.39 1.67 13.72
C GLY A 43 6.59 1.65 15.23
N PHE A 44 7.30 0.64 15.76
CA PHE A 44 7.62 0.57 17.18
C PHE A 44 8.56 1.68 17.65
N LEU A 45 9.52 2.12 16.83
CA LEU A 45 10.49 3.15 17.20
C LEU A 45 9.86 4.57 17.25
N ILE A 46 8.92 4.86 16.34
CA ILE A 46 8.29 6.17 16.20
C ILE A 46 7.08 6.29 17.13
N TYR A 47 6.40 5.18 17.41
CA TYR A 47 5.22 5.18 18.27
C TYR A 47 5.59 5.54 19.72
N ARG A 48 4.91 6.55 20.25
CA ARG A 48 5.13 7.09 21.61
C ARG A 48 4.02 6.73 22.60
N GLY A 49 3.06 5.91 22.19
CA GLY A 49 1.95 5.48 23.03
C GLY A 49 2.26 4.22 23.83
N ASP A 50 1.27 3.73 24.57
CA ASP A 50 1.38 2.48 25.33
C ASP A 50 1.48 1.28 24.39
N THR A 51 2.53 0.47 24.55
CA THR A 51 2.80 -0.77 23.79
C THR A 51 2.45 -2.04 24.59
N GLY A 52 1.66 -1.91 25.66
CA GLY A 52 1.18 -3.05 26.44
C GLY A 52 0.50 -4.11 25.56
N LEU A 53 0.98 -5.35 25.60
CA LEU A 53 0.39 -6.46 24.83
C LEU A 53 -1.08 -6.73 25.22
N THR A 54 -1.44 -6.41 26.47
CA THR A 54 -2.80 -6.54 27.00
C THR A 54 -3.78 -5.53 26.40
N SER A 55 -3.33 -4.29 26.12
CA SER A 55 -4.17 -3.26 25.50
C SER A 55 -4.37 -3.48 23.99
N ILE A 56 -3.44 -4.17 23.34
CA ILE A 56 -3.50 -4.49 21.90
C ILE A 56 -4.45 -5.68 21.62
N SER A 57 -4.36 -6.76 22.40
CA SER A 57 -5.09 -8.01 22.15
C SER A 57 -6.62 -7.86 22.19
N GLY A 58 -7.15 -6.97 23.05
CA GLY A 58 -8.59 -6.69 23.15
C GLY A 58 -9.12 -5.69 22.13
N SER A 59 -8.27 -5.16 21.25
CA SER A 59 -8.65 -4.05 20.39
C SER A 59 -9.36 -4.51 19.11
N ARG A 60 -10.51 -3.90 18.80
CA ARG A 60 -11.32 -4.25 17.61
C ARG A 60 -10.58 -3.98 16.29
N TRP A 61 -9.62 -3.05 16.29
CA TRP A 61 -8.84 -2.72 15.10
C TRP A 61 -7.82 -3.80 14.75
N LEU A 62 -7.38 -4.65 15.69
CA LEU A 62 -6.34 -5.64 15.45
C LEU A 62 -6.74 -6.64 14.35
N SER A 63 -7.96 -7.19 14.41
CA SER A 63 -8.46 -8.14 13.42
C SER A 63 -8.49 -7.54 12.01
N ILE A 64 -8.91 -6.27 11.89
CA ILE A 64 -8.96 -5.55 10.61
C ILE A 64 -7.55 -5.25 10.10
N SER A 65 -6.63 -4.85 10.99
CA SER A 65 -5.24 -4.58 10.64
C SER A 65 -4.51 -5.81 10.10
N ILE A 66 -4.80 -7.00 10.64
CA ILE A 66 -4.24 -8.26 10.10
C ILE A 66 -4.68 -8.48 8.65
N ILE A 67 -5.98 -8.32 8.37
CA ILE A 67 -6.52 -8.46 7.02
C ILE A 67 -5.88 -7.45 6.07
N ILE A 68 -5.80 -6.18 6.48
CA ILE A 68 -5.18 -5.11 5.69
C ILE A 68 -3.71 -5.41 5.42
N GLY A 69 -2.96 -5.89 6.43
CA GLY A 69 -1.55 -6.28 6.27
C GLY A 69 -1.37 -7.37 5.22
N ILE A 70 -2.21 -8.42 5.24
CA ILE A 70 -2.19 -9.48 4.23
C ILE A 70 -2.49 -8.90 2.84
N LEU A 71 -3.52 -8.07 2.72
CA LEU A 71 -3.91 -7.45 1.45
C LEU A 71 -2.80 -6.56 0.88
N PHE A 72 -2.07 -5.82 1.71
CA PHE A 72 -0.95 -5.02 1.21
C PHE A 72 0.22 -5.90 0.72
N ILE A 73 0.54 -7.02 1.36
CA ILE A 73 1.59 -7.95 0.86
C ILE A 73 1.17 -8.48 -0.52
N LEU A 74 -0.08 -8.92 -0.65
CA LEU A 74 -0.64 -9.40 -1.92
C LEU A 74 -0.61 -8.31 -2.99
N MET A 75 -0.95 -7.07 -2.63
CA MET A 75 -0.94 -5.92 -3.54
C MET A 75 0.48 -5.60 -4.03
N PHE A 76 1.48 -5.57 -3.14
CA PHE A 76 2.87 -5.36 -3.56
C PHE A 76 3.40 -6.49 -4.44
N PHE A 77 3.04 -7.73 -4.11
CA PHE A 77 3.40 -8.88 -4.94
C PHE A 77 2.77 -8.78 -6.33
N LEU A 78 1.49 -8.39 -6.42
CA LEU A 78 0.79 -8.18 -7.68
C LEU A 78 1.42 -7.05 -8.52
N VAL A 79 1.82 -5.94 -7.90
CA VAL A 79 2.53 -4.85 -8.57
C VAL A 79 3.87 -5.33 -9.13
N ALA A 80 4.63 -6.09 -8.34
CA ALA A 80 5.92 -6.62 -8.78
C ALA A 80 5.77 -7.62 -9.93
N TYR A 81 4.81 -8.53 -9.83
CA TYR A 81 4.49 -9.52 -10.87
C TYR A 81 4.01 -8.84 -12.15
N SER A 82 3.11 -7.86 -12.05
CA SER A 82 2.61 -7.11 -13.20
C SER A 82 3.72 -6.28 -13.86
N THR A 83 4.59 -5.66 -13.07
CA THR A 83 5.74 -4.89 -13.59
C THR A 83 6.70 -5.80 -14.36
N ARG A 84 6.88 -7.05 -13.93
CA ARG A 84 7.68 -8.07 -14.62
C ARG A 84 7.03 -8.51 -15.94
N LYS A 85 5.73 -8.77 -15.93
CA LYS A 85 5.00 -9.38 -17.07
C LYS A 85 4.54 -8.38 -18.13
N ALA A 86 4.03 -7.23 -17.70
CA ALA A 86 3.41 -6.20 -18.55
C ALA A 86 4.20 -4.87 -18.58
N GLY A 87 5.27 -4.76 -17.80
CA GLY A 87 6.06 -3.54 -17.68
C GLY A 87 5.47 -2.51 -16.72
N ILE A 88 6.29 -1.52 -16.36
CA ILE A 88 5.92 -0.48 -15.37
C ILE A 88 4.82 0.46 -15.88
N THR A 89 4.83 0.80 -17.17
CA THR A 89 3.87 1.76 -17.75
C THR A 89 2.44 1.23 -17.65
N VAL A 90 2.22 -0.01 -18.08
CA VAL A 90 0.89 -0.64 -18.01
C VAL A 90 0.45 -0.83 -16.56
N THR A 91 1.36 -1.30 -15.70
CA THR A 91 1.07 -1.52 -14.27
C THR A 91 0.68 -0.22 -13.56
N THR A 92 1.38 0.88 -13.82
CA THR A 92 1.09 2.18 -13.19
C THR A 92 -0.21 2.79 -13.69
N VAL A 93 -0.52 2.67 -14.99
CA VAL A 93 -1.82 3.11 -15.54
C VAL A 93 -2.95 2.31 -14.90
N ALA A 94 -2.86 0.98 -14.88
CA ALA A 94 -3.86 0.13 -14.23
C ALA A 94 -4.04 0.49 -12.74
N SER A 95 -2.95 0.74 -12.02
CA SER A 95 -3.00 1.16 -10.61
C SER A 95 -3.75 2.48 -10.43
N LYS A 96 -3.57 3.45 -11.34
CA LYS A 96 -4.29 4.74 -11.29
C LYS A 96 -5.78 4.59 -11.56
N MET A 97 -6.19 3.61 -12.36
CA MET A 97 -7.61 3.33 -12.62
C MET A 97 -8.34 2.77 -11.40
N SER A 98 -7.63 2.28 -10.38
CA SER A 98 -8.25 1.79 -9.14
C SER A 98 -9.07 2.85 -8.38
N VAL A 99 -8.88 4.14 -8.69
CA VAL A 99 -9.70 5.25 -8.15
C VAL A 99 -11.20 5.05 -8.41
N ILE A 100 -11.58 4.23 -9.38
CA ILE A 100 -12.98 3.87 -9.63
C ILE A 100 -13.63 3.18 -8.43
N PHE A 101 -12.89 2.35 -7.67
CA PHE A 101 -13.44 1.64 -6.52
C PHE A 101 -13.91 2.59 -5.41
N PRO A 102 -13.08 3.52 -4.88
CA PRO A 102 -13.55 4.47 -3.86
C PRO A 102 -14.65 5.40 -4.38
N ILE A 103 -14.62 5.81 -5.66
CA ILE A 103 -15.70 6.62 -6.24
C ILE A 103 -17.02 5.84 -6.23
N VAL A 104 -17.04 4.61 -6.73
CA VAL A 104 -18.25 3.77 -6.73
C VAL A 104 -18.74 3.51 -5.31
N PHE A 105 -17.84 3.24 -4.36
CA PHE A 105 -18.21 3.10 -2.95
C PHE A 105 -18.83 4.38 -2.36
N SER A 106 -18.28 5.55 -2.70
CA SER A 106 -18.83 6.85 -2.28
C SER A 106 -20.27 7.02 -2.76
N LEU A 107 -20.53 6.81 -4.06
CA LEU A 107 -21.85 6.92 -4.67
C LEU A 107 -22.89 5.94 -4.09
N ILE A 108 -22.46 4.75 -3.66
CA ILE A 108 -23.35 3.75 -3.06
C ILE A 108 -23.73 4.14 -1.63
N ILE A 109 -22.78 4.68 -0.86
CA ILE A 109 -22.95 4.96 0.56
C ILE A 109 -23.61 6.32 0.79
N ASP A 110 -23.28 7.32 -0.03
CA ASP A 110 -23.79 8.67 0.06
C ASP A 110 -24.77 8.96 -1.09
N PRO A 111 -26.09 8.92 -0.85
CA PRO A 111 -27.11 9.19 -1.87
C PRO A 111 -27.08 10.62 -2.41
N SER A 112 -26.41 11.54 -1.70
CA SER A 112 -26.28 12.95 -2.10
C SER A 112 -25.06 13.22 -2.98
N ASP A 113 -24.12 12.28 -3.02
CA ASP A 113 -22.96 12.32 -3.91
C ASP A 113 -23.43 11.99 -5.33
N GLN A 114 -23.62 13.03 -6.14
CA GLN A 114 -24.00 12.90 -7.55
C GLN A 114 -22.84 13.32 -8.43
N LEU A 115 -22.54 12.51 -9.45
CA LEU A 115 -21.58 12.88 -10.47
C LEU A 115 -22.12 14.10 -11.22
N SER A 116 -21.55 15.28 -10.97
CA SER A 116 -21.76 16.44 -11.83
C SER A 116 -20.99 16.21 -13.12
N ILE A 117 -21.71 15.87 -14.19
CA ILE A 117 -21.16 15.73 -15.56
C ILE A 117 -20.95 17.11 -16.16
#